data_AF-A0A0A9WX24-F1
#
_entry.id   AF-A0A0A9WX24-F1
#
_cell.length_a   1.000
_cell.length_b   1.000
_cell.length_c   1.000
_cell.angle_alpha   90.00
_cell.angle_beta   90.00
_cell.angle_gamma   90.00
#
_symmetry.space_group_name_H-M   'P 1'
#
loop_
_entity.id
_entity.type
_entity.pdbx_description
1 polymer ?
#
loop_
_entity_poly.entity_id
_entity_poly.type
_entity_poly.pdbx_seq_one_letter_code
_entity_poly.pdbx_strand_id
1 'polypeptide(L)'
;MAEKRMTVVAQSSRQNKKEIGFEKFVRMYAPHIGIYNAWRDSRLMEDFTSEADQIAYLRSYGIKDVVKNNGEVHNSVCGITHYCKDVHDLPLPTYVKALRDCSETGEFVSLTYRHGRCVNVNGVDATPLIALQMANDIAGRNGVGVTRTREGAMYEAPGMELLTTGLRFLYEMSFDRTAADLFRTYSSHVAQQLALGQYA
;
A
#
# COMPACT_ATOMS: atom_id res chain seq x y z
N MET A 1 -20.88 -2.04 8.52
CA MET A 1 -21.97 -1.50 7.67
C MET A 1 -23.22 -2.36 7.77
N ALA A 2 -23.15 -3.63 7.34
CA ALA A 2 -24.29 -4.57 7.40
C ALA A 2 -24.86 -4.76 8.82
N GLU A 3 -24.02 -5.04 9.81
CA GLU A 3 -24.44 -5.19 11.22
C GLU A 3 -25.14 -3.94 11.78
N LYS A 4 -24.71 -2.76 11.32
CA LYS A 4 -25.30 -1.46 11.70
C LYS A 4 -26.49 -1.06 10.81
N ARG A 5 -26.95 -1.95 9.92
CA ARG A 5 -28.06 -1.72 8.97
C ARG A 5 -27.87 -0.46 8.12
N MET A 6 -26.62 -0.13 7.79
CA MET A 6 -26.34 0.99 6.90
C MET A 6 -26.68 0.60 5.46
N THR A 7 -27.46 1.44 4.79
CA THR A 7 -27.93 1.22 3.42
C THR A 7 -27.07 1.93 2.37
N VAL A 8 -26.20 2.86 2.80
CA VAL A 8 -25.33 3.64 1.92
C VAL A 8 -23.92 3.69 2.51
N VAL A 9 -22.92 3.59 1.63
CA VAL A 9 -21.52 3.89 1.93
C VAL A 9 -21.08 5.09 1.10
N ALA A 10 -20.46 6.07 1.76
CA ALA A 10 -19.86 7.22 1.10
C ALA A 10 -18.38 6.96 0.81
N GLN A 11 -17.90 7.38 -0.36
CA GLN A 11 -16.48 7.39 -0.72
C GLN A 11 -16.08 8.74 -1.32
N SER A 12 -14.77 9.05 -1.25
CA SER A 12 -14.21 10.34 -1.67
C SER A 12 -13.04 10.21 -2.64
N SER A 13 -12.91 9.07 -3.35
CA SER A 13 -11.91 8.94 -4.41
C SER A 13 -12.37 9.63 -5.69
N ARG A 14 -11.52 10.49 -6.25
CA ARG A 14 -11.79 11.30 -7.45
C ARG A 14 -11.30 10.62 -8.74
N GLN A 15 -12.21 10.10 -9.55
CA GLN A 15 -12.01 9.67 -10.95
C GLN A 15 -10.73 8.87 -11.18
N ASN A 16 -10.47 7.89 -10.32
CA ASN A 16 -9.22 7.13 -10.33
C ASN A 16 -9.44 5.64 -10.08
N LYS A 17 -8.35 4.86 -10.16
CA LYS A 17 -8.40 3.41 -9.96
C LYS A 17 -8.93 3.01 -8.58
N LYS A 18 -8.69 3.81 -7.53
CA LYS A 18 -9.19 3.52 -6.16
C LYS A 18 -10.72 3.64 -6.11
N GLU A 19 -11.30 4.61 -6.80
CA GLU A 19 -12.76 4.75 -6.92
C GLU A 19 -13.38 3.49 -7.52
N ILE A 20 -12.88 3.06 -8.69
CA ILE A 20 -13.41 1.89 -9.40
C ILE A 20 -13.24 0.62 -8.57
N GLY A 21 -12.06 0.43 -7.96
CA GLY A 21 -11.76 -0.73 -7.13
C GLY A 21 -12.70 -0.83 -5.92
N PHE A 22 -12.92 0.30 -5.23
CA PHE A 22 -13.85 0.36 -4.11
C PHE A 22 -15.29 0.04 -4.53
N GLU A 23 -15.78 0.61 -5.64
CA GLU A 23 -17.15 0.36 -6.10
C GLU A 23 -17.37 -1.09 -6.50
N LYS A 24 -16.39 -1.70 -7.21
CA LYS A 24 -16.44 -3.13 -7.56
C LYS A 24 -16.49 -4.00 -6.30
N PHE A 25 -15.65 -3.70 -5.31
CA PHE A 25 -15.61 -4.44 -4.06
C PHE A 25 -16.96 -4.39 -3.33
N VAL A 26 -17.54 -3.19 -3.17
CA VAL A 26 -18.86 -3.04 -2.52
C VAL A 26 -19.95 -3.79 -3.31
N ARG A 27 -19.98 -3.65 -4.64
CA ARG A 27 -20.98 -4.33 -5.48
C ARG A 27 -20.85 -5.86 -5.43
N MET A 28 -19.64 -6.39 -5.30
CA MET A 28 -19.41 -7.84 -5.22
C MET A 28 -19.89 -8.43 -3.89
N TYR A 29 -19.56 -7.79 -2.76
CA TYR A 29 -19.80 -8.35 -1.44
C TYR A 29 -21.10 -7.86 -0.77
N ALA A 30 -21.59 -6.68 -1.16
CA ALA A 30 -22.77 -6.05 -0.58
C ALA A 30 -23.56 -5.27 -1.65
N PRO A 31 -24.10 -5.94 -2.70
CA PRO A 31 -24.77 -5.29 -3.83
C PRO A 31 -26.01 -4.45 -3.44
N HIS A 32 -26.56 -4.69 -2.25
CA HIS A 32 -27.72 -3.96 -1.70
C HIS A 32 -27.33 -2.60 -1.09
N ILE A 33 -26.04 -2.35 -0.83
CA ILE A 33 -25.56 -1.08 -0.29
C ILE A 33 -25.41 -0.09 -1.44
N GLY A 34 -26.10 1.05 -1.36
CA GLY A 34 -25.90 2.18 -2.26
C GLY A 34 -24.53 2.81 -2.06
N ILE A 35 -23.92 3.31 -3.14
CA ILE A 35 -22.63 3.99 -3.08
C ILE A 35 -22.85 5.46 -3.40
N TYR A 36 -22.48 6.33 -2.47
CA TYR A 36 -22.44 7.78 -2.69
C TYR A 36 -20.99 8.21 -2.93
N ASN A 37 -20.73 8.91 -4.03
CA ASN A 37 -19.44 9.54 -4.31
C ASN A 37 -19.64 11.04 -4.45
N ALA A 38 -19.02 11.80 -3.54
CA ALA A 38 -19.11 13.26 -3.50
C ALA A 38 -18.69 13.93 -4.82
N TRP A 39 -17.71 13.35 -5.53
CA TRP A 39 -17.22 13.88 -6.81
C TRP A 39 -18.20 13.69 -7.97
N ARG A 40 -19.29 12.94 -7.78
CA ARG A 40 -20.38 12.76 -8.76
C ARG A 40 -21.65 13.55 -8.38
N ASP A 41 -21.66 14.26 -7.25
CA ASP A 41 -22.78 15.11 -6.83
C ASP A 41 -22.59 16.51 -7.41
N SER A 42 -23.43 16.90 -8.38
CA SER A 42 -23.31 18.19 -9.07
C SER A 42 -23.39 19.37 -8.11
N ARG A 43 -24.19 19.27 -7.04
CA ARG A 43 -24.35 20.34 -6.04
C ARG A 43 -23.05 20.60 -5.30
N LEU A 44 -22.36 19.53 -4.86
CA LEU A 44 -21.06 19.67 -4.22
C LEU A 44 -20.00 20.22 -5.18
N MET A 45 -20.06 19.86 -6.46
CA MET A 45 -19.12 20.39 -7.46
C MET A 45 -19.37 21.87 -7.77
N GLU A 46 -20.62 22.33 -7.67
CA GLU A 46 -21.00 23.74 -7.79
C GLU A 46 -20.60 24.55 -6.54
N ASP A 47 -20.80 24.00 -5.34
CA ASP A 47 -20.42 24.64 -4.07
C ASP A 47 -18.90 24.70 -3.87
N PHE A 48 -18.14 23.76 -4.46
CA PHE A 48 -16.70 23.59 -4.26
C PHE A 48 -15.90 23.59 -5.56
N THR A 49 -16.05 24.64 -6.35
CA THR A 49 -15.33 24.83 -7.63
C THR A 49 -13.81 24.90 -7.49
N SER A 50 -13.30 25.43 -6.37
CA SER A 50 -11.87 25.60 -6.13
C SER A 50 -11.41 25.00 -4.79
N GLU A 51 -10.10 24.74 -4.67
CA GLU A 51 -9.48 24.33 -3.40
C GLU A 51 -9.66 25.42 -2.33
N ALA A 52 -9.73 26.70 -2.73
CA ALA A 52 -9.99 27.82 -1.81
C ALA A 52 -11.40 27.74 -1.20
N ASP A 53 -12.41 27.34 -1.96
CA ASP A 53 -13.79 27.16 -1.47
C ASP A 53 -13.84 26.03 -0.43
N GLN A 54 -13.14 24.93 -0.70
CA GLN A 54 -13.02 23.80 0.23
C GLN A 54 -12.33 24.21 1.53
N ILE A 55 -11.21 24.95 1.43
CA ILE A 55 -10.48 25.50 2.57
C ILE A 55 -11.35 26.47 3.38
N ALA A 56 -12.06 27.38 2.72
CA ALA A 56 -12.94 28.34 3.38
C ALA A 56 -14.08 27.62 4.14
N TYR A 57 -14.66 26.58 3.54
CA TYR A 57 -15.66 25.75 4.18
C TYR A 57 -15.10 25.04 5.42
N LEU A 58 -13.94 24.38 5.32
CA LEU A 58 -13.30 23.74 6.48
C LEU A 58 -13.02 24.76 7.60
N ARG A 59 -12.50 25.94 7.26
CA ARG A 59 -12.24 27.03 8.22
C ARG A 59 -13.51 27.52 8.90
N SER A 60 -14.65 27.57 8.21
CA SER A 60 -15.94 27.97 8.80
C SER A 60 -16.40 27.03 9.93
N TYR A 61 -15.96 25.77 9.90
CA TYR A 61 -16.18 24.78 10.96
C TYR A 61 -15.00 24.66 11.95
N GLY A 62 -14.03 25.58 11.88
CA GLY A 62 -12.85 25.58 12.75
C GLY A 62 -11.85 24.45 12.45
N ILE A 63 -11.97 23.78 11.30
CA ILE A 63 -11.01 22.75 10.87
C ILE A 63 -9.81 23.46 10.25
N LYS A 64 -8.63 23.28 10.86
CA LYS A 64 -7.38 23.87 10.36
C LYS A 64 -6.91 23.14 9.10
N ASP A 65 -6.34 23.91 8.17
CA ASP A 65 -5.77 23.39 6.94
C ASP A 65 -4.69 22.34 7.22
N VAL A 66 -4.84 21.17 6.60
CA VAL A 66 -3.85 20.09 6.70
C VAL A 66 -2.77 20.36 5.65
N VAL A 67 -1.51 20.37 6.10
CA VAL A 67 -0.32 20.52 5.25
C VAL A 67 -0.35 19.50 4.11
N LYS A 68 0.03 19.93 2.89
CA LYS A 68 0.18 19.02 1.75
C LYS A 68 1.13 17.88 2.11
N ASN A 69 0.63 16.65 1.99
CA ASN A 69 1.46 15.46 2.05
C ASN A 69 2.39 15.50 0.84
N ASN A 70 3.71 15.39 1.04
CA ASN A 70 4.77 15.55 0.01
C ASN A 70 4.72 14.46 -1.08
N GLY A 71 3.66 14.39 -1.86
CA GLY A 71 3.44 13.35 -2.86
C GLY A 71 2.97 12.01 -2.30
N GLU A 72 2.81 11.83 -0.98
CA GLU A 72 2.28 10.59 -0.40
C GLU A 72 0.82 10.37 -0.83
N VAL A 73 0.58 9.24 -1.51
CA VAL A 73 -0.73 8.84 -2.05
C VAL A 73 -1.36 7.72 -1.23
N HIS A 74 -0.57 6.91 -0.54
CA HIS A 74 -1.05 5.80 0.27
C HIS A 74 -0.03 5.40 1.33
N ASN A 75 -0.53 5.07 2.53
CA ASN A 75 0.28 4.63 3.65
C ASN A 75 -0.45 3.51 4.39
N SER A 76 0.25 2.39 4.63
CA SER A 76 -0.26 1.21 5.33
C SER A 76 0.88 0.44 5.97
N VAL A 77 0.57 -0.58 6.78
CA VAL A 77 1.59 -1.49 7.34
C VAL A 77 2.42 -2.19 6.27
N CYS A 78 1.92 -2.34 5.04
CA CYS A 78 2.65 -2.94 3.93
C CYS A 78 3.65 -1.98 3.26
N GLY A 79 3.57 -0.68 3.54
CA GLY A 79 4.43 0.33 2.95
C GLY A 79 3.74 1.65 2.59
N ILE A 80 4.56 2.58 2.11
CA ILE A 80 4.18 3.93 1.69
C ILE A 80 4.38 4.06 0.17
N THR A 81 3.47 4.77 -0.49
CA THR A 81 3.55 5.11 -1.91
C THR A 81 3.51 6.61 -2.10
N HIS A 82 4.47 7.13 -2.83
CA HIS A 82 4.56 8.52 -3.25
C HIS A 82 4.45 8.63 -4.76
N TYR A 83 3.74 9.65 -5.24
CA TYR A 83 3.63 9.98 -6.65
C TYR A 83 3.85 11.48 -6.85
N CYS A 84 4.80 11.82 -7.72
CA CYS A 84 5.11 13.17 -8.13
C CYS A 84 5.00 13.29 -9.66
N LYS A 85 4.70 14.49 -10.15
CA LYS A 85 4.66 14.75 -11.60
C LYS A 85 6.05 14.70 -12.21
N ASP A 86 7.03 15.25 -11.51
CA ASP A 86 8.45 15.17 -11.85
C ASP A 86 9.14 14.19 -10.90
N VAL A 87 9.99 13.33 -11.44
CA VAL A 87 10.81 12.39 -10.67
C VAL A 87 11.81 13.12 -9.75
N HIS A 88 12.22 14.32 -10.12
CA HIS A 88 13.10 15.17 -9.32
C HIS A 88 12.41 15.73 -8.07
N ASP A 89 11.07 15.75 -8.05
CA ASP A 89 10.27 16.18 -6.90
C ASP A 89 9.95 15.03 -5.93
N LEU A 90 10.44 13.81 -6.18
CA LEU A 90 10.22 12.69 -5.27
C LEU A 90 10.84 12.99 -3.90
N PRO A 91 10.09 12.81 -2.80
CA PRO A 91 10.60 13.10 -1.48
C PRO A 91 11.72 12.13 -1.09
N LEU A 92 12.43 12.47 -0.01
CA LEU A 92 13.26 11.50 0.68
C LEU A 92 12.36 10.42 1.32
N PRO A 93 12.80 9.15 1.33
CA PRO A 93 12.11 8.10 2.06
C PRO A 93 11.91 8.49 3.52
N THR A 94 10.73 8.23 4.07
CA THR A 94 10.38 8.53 5.47
C THR A 94 10.26 7.27 6.32
N TYR A 95 9.99 6.12 5.70
CA TYR A 95 9.89 4.82 6.36
C TYR A 95 11.22 4.08 6.34
N VAL A 96 11.98 4.23 5.25
CA VAL A 96 13.28 3.58 5.08
C VAL A 96 14.41 4.58 5.31
N LYS A 97 15.38 4.19 6.15
CA LYS A 97 16.55 5.02 6.45
C LYS A 97 17.41 5.21 5.20
N ALA A 98 17.97 6.40 4.99
CA ALA A 98 18.90 6.61 3.90
C ALA A 98 20.16 5.77 4.09
N LEU A 99 20.70 5.19 3.01
CA LEU A 99 21.86 4.28 3.08
C LEU A 99 23.07 4.89 3.80
N ARG A 100 23.33 6.18 3.59
CA ARG A 100 24.41 6.92 4.27
C ARG A 100 24.26 7.01 5.80
N ASP A 101 23.04 6.84 6.30
CA ASP A 101 22.72 6.93 7.72
C ASP A 101 22.55 5.52 8.33
N CYS A 102 22.64 4.46 7.53
CA CYS A 102 22.54 3.06 7.99
C CYS A 102 23.83 2.60 8.68
N SER A 103 23.75 1.49 9.42
CA SER A 103 24.96 0.86 9.97
C SER A 103 25.85 0.33 8.85
N GLU A 104 27.16 0.46 9.00
CA GLU A 104 28.12 -0.19 8.09
C GLU A 104 28.19 -1.70 8.31
N THR A 105 27.74 -2.19 9.48
CA THR A 105 27.70 -3.61 9.80
C THR A 105 26.37 -4.22 9.35
N GLY A 106 26.43 -5.22 8.47
CA GLY A 106 25.24 -5.96 8.06
C GLY A 106 24.56 -6.67 9.23
N GLU A 107 23.23 -6.63 9.25
CA GLU A 107 22.40 -7.35 10.21
C GLU A 107 21.97 -8.70 9.63
N PHE A 108 22.25 -9.78 10.35
CA PHE A 108 21.76 -11.11 9.98
C PHE A 108 20.35 -11.34 10.54
N VAL A 109 19.46 -11.82 9.68
CA VAL A 109 18.07 -12.09 10.02
C VAL A 109 17.77 -13.57 9.79
N SER A 110 17.18 -14.23 10.79
CA SER A 110 16.66 -15.58 10.66
C SER A 110 15.14 -15.52 10.47
N LEU A 111 14.65 -16.16 9.41
CA LEU A 111 13.23 -16.23 9.08
C LEU A 111 12.81 -17.68 8.95
N THR A 112 11.79 -18.09 9.71
CA THR A 112 11.20 -19.43 9.57
C THR A 112 9.86 -19.34 8.86
N TYR A 113 9.67 -20.18 7.85
CA TYR A 113 8.43 -20.27 7.09
C TYR A 113 7.73 -21.60 7.33
N ARG A 114 6.39 -21.57 7.36
CA ARG A 114 5.53 -22.75 7.35
C ARG A 114 4.41 -22.52 6.35
N HIS A 115 4.28 -23.41 5.36
CA HIS A 115 3.30 -23.29 4.26
C HIS A 115 3.32 -21.90 3.59
N GLY A 116 4.52 -21.37 3.32
CA GLY A 116 4.71 -20.06 2.68
C GLY A 116 4.45 -18.84 3.58
N ARG A 117 4.12 -19.03 4.86
CA ARG A 117 3.92 -17.93 5.83
C ARG A 117 5.10 -17.84 6.78
N CYS A 118 5.62 -16.63 7.01
CA CYS A 118 6.62 -16.41 8.05
C CYS A 118 5.96 -16.58 9.43
N VAL A 119 6.53 -17.47 10.25
CA VAL A 119 6.01 -17.82 11.59
C VAL A 119 6.97 -17.46 12.71
N ASN A 120 8.22 -17.12 12.39
CA ASN A 120 9.24 -16.74 13.37
C ASN A 120 10.27 -15.81 12.72
N VAL A 121 10.67 -14.76 13.45
CA VAL A 121 11.70 -13.79 13.07
C VAL A 121 12.71 -13.70 14.22
N ASN A 122 13.98 -13.99 13.94
CA ASN A 122 15.08 -13.95 14.92
C ASN A 122 14.81 -14.74 16.22
N GLY A 123 14.18 -15.91 16.10
CA GLY A 123 13.87 -16.79 17.23
C GLY A 123 12.56 -16.44 17.94
N VAL A 124 11.87 -15.36 17.54
CA VAL A 124 10.58 -14.96 18.13
C VAL A 124 9.43 -15.41 17.24
N ASP A 125 8.52 -16.20 17.81
CA ASP A 125 7.30 -16.62 17.11
C ASP A 125 6.40 -15.41 16.82
N ALA A 126 5.90 -15.35 15.60
CA ALA A 126 5.19 -14.19 15.09
C ALA A 126 3.92 -14.58 14.33
N THR A 127 2.84 -13.82 14.57
CA THR A 127 1.70 -13.81 13.67
C THR A 127 2.06 -13.05 12.38
N PRO A 128 1.29 -13.17 11.29
CA PRO A 128 1.61 -12.48 10.04
C PRO A 128 1.80 -10.96 10.18
N LEU A 129 0.96 -10.31 11.00
CA LEU A 129 1.08 -8.87 11.25
C LEU A 129 2.37 -8.54 12.01
N ILE A 130 2.68 -9.31 13.06
CA ILE A 130 3.89 -9.10 13.86
C ILE A 130 5.14 -9.36 13.03
N ALA A 131 5.15 -10.41 12.20
CA ALA A 131 6.26 -10.70 11.30
C ALA A 131 6.50 -9.56 10.31
N LEU A 132 5.44 -8.99 9.74
CA LEU A 132 5.54 -7.83 8.83
C LEU A 132 6.07 -6.59 9.56
N GLN A 133 5.59 -6.30 10.77
CA GLN A 133 6.06 -5.15 11.56
C GLN A 133 7.53 -5.30 11.95
N MET A 134 7.94 -6.46 12.47
CA MET A 134 9.34 -6.75 12.77
C MET A 134 10.21 -6.63 11.52
N ALA A 135 9.73 -7.16 10.38
CA ALA A 135 10.46 -7.06 9.12
C ALA A 135 10.55 -5.61 8.63
N ASN A 136 9.51 -4.80 8.79
CA ASN A 136 9.54 -3.37 8.47
C ASN A 136 10.59 -2.63 9.29
N ASP A 137 10.65 -2.88 10.61
CA ASP A 137 11.61 -2.24 11.49
C ASP A 137 13.06 -2.62 11.12
N ILE A 138 13.31 -3.91 10.91
CA ILE A 138 14.63 -4.45 10.54
C ILE A 138 15.06 -3.95 9.15
N ALA A 139 14.22 -4.06 8.14
CA ALA A 139 14.57 -3.65 6.78
C ALA A 139 14.64 -2.11 6.65
N GLY A 140 13.72 -1.40 7.29
CA GLY A 140 13.66 0.06 7.28
C GLY A 140 14.91 0.69 7.87
N ARG A 141 15.40 0.20 9.02
CA ARG A 141 16.63 0.73 9.65
C ARG A 141 17.92 0.41 8.88
N ASN A 142 17.87 -0.59 7.98
CA ASN A 142 18.99 -1.03 7.14
C ASN A 142 18.88 -0.54 5.68
N GLY A 143 17.95 0.38 5.37
CA GLY A 143 17.87 1.00 4.06
C GLY A 143 17.29 0.11 2.95
N VAL A 144 16.54 -0.93 3.30
CA VAL A 144 15.99 -1.92 2.37
C VAL A 144 14.55 -1.58 1.99
N GLY A 145 14.17 -1.84 0.73
CA GLY A 145 12.78 -1.79 0.27
C GLY A 145 12.32 -0.45 -0.30
N VAL A 146 13.23 0.36 -0.85
CA VAL A 146 12.89 1.57 -1.62
C VAL A 146 13.01 1.29 -3.11
N THR A 147 11.94 1.53 -3.86
CA THR A 147 11.96 1.48 -5.34
C THR A 147 11.49 2.82 -5.91
N ARG A 148 12.19 3.32 -6.93
CA ARG A 148 11.83 4.54 -7.67
C ARG A 148 11.62 4.22 -9.13
N THR A 149 10.59 4.79 -9.74
CA THR A 149 10.29 4.59 -11.16
C THR A 149 10.56 5.85 -11.97
N ARG A 150 10.69 5.71 -13.30
CA ARG A 150 10.93 6.85 -14.20
C ARG A 150 9.70 7.75 -14.33
N GLU A 151 8.53 7.21 -14.04
CA GLU A 151 7.22 7.88 -14.13
C GLU A 151 6.89 8.71 -12.88
N GLY A 152 7.85 8.90 -11.97
CA GLY A 152 7.67 9.72 -10.77
C GLY A 152 6.97 9.00 -9.61
N ALA A 153 7.09 7.67 -9.50
CA ALA A 153 6.61 6.93 -8.34
C ALA A 153 7.77 6.50 -7.42
N MET A 154 7.55 6.55 -6.11
CA MET A 154 8.42 5.94 -5.09
C MET A 154 7.61 5.04 -4.17
N TYR A 155 8.11 3.83 -3.95
CA TYR A 155 7.52 2.83 -3.06
C TYR A 155 8.49 2.53 -1.93
N GLU A 156 8.00 2.57 -0.70
CA GLU A 156 8.72 2.19 0.52
C GLU A 156 8.01 0.98 1.14
N ALA A 157 8.55 -0.22 0.92
CA ALA A 157 7.95 -1.48 1.37
C ALA A 157 8.98 -2.40 2.07
N PRO A 158 9.62 -1.93 3.16
CA PRO A 158 10.77 -2.60 3.78
C PRO A 158 10.49 -4.04 4.19
N GLY A 159 9.42 -4.27 4.96
CA GLY A 159 9.08 -5.60 5.47
C GLY A 159 8.60 -6.54 4.36
N MET A 160 7.88 -6.03 3.37
CA MET A 160 7.49 -6.82 2.20
C MET A 160 8.72 -7.28 1.41
N GLU A 161 9.72 -6.41 1.23
CA GLU A 161 10.97 -6.75 0.53
C GLU A 161 11.76 -7.84 1.27
N LEU A 162 11.94 -7.69 2.60
CA LEU A 162 12.68 -8.66 3.41
C LEU A 162 11.99 -10.03 3.45
N LEU A 163 10.68 -10.07 3.70
CA LEU A 163 9.92 -11.32 3.75
C LEU A 163 9.86 -11.99 2.38
N THR A 164 9.62 -11.23 1.31
CA THR A 164 9.57 -11.80 -0.04
C THR A 164 10.92 -12.36 -0.46
N THR A 165 12.02 -11.68 -0.13
CA THR A 165 13.38 -12.15 -0.42
C THR A 165 13.67 -13.48 0.30
N GLY A 166 13.38 -13.57 1.60
CA GLY A 166 13.56 -14.82 2.35
C GLY A 166 12.71 -15.97 1.80
N LEU A 167 11.46 -15.71 1.42
CA LEU A 167 10.57 -16.71 0.83
C LEU A 167 11.06 -17.16 -0.56
N ARG A 168 11.61 -16.25 -1.36
CA ARG A 168 12.18 -16.59 -2.68
C ARG A 168 13.35 -17.56 -2.59
N PHE A 169 14.23 -17.42 -1.59
CA PHE A 169 15.32 -18.38 -1.38
C PHE A 169 14.80 -19.81 -1.13
N LEU A 170 13.67 -19.95 -0.43
CA LEU A 170 13.04 -21.25 -0.24
C LEU A 170 12.48 -21.81 -1.55
N TYR A 171 11.87 -20.97 -2.39
CA TYR A 171 11.37 -21.39 -3.70
C TYR A 171 12.50 -21.84 -4.63
N GLU A 172 13.62 -21.12 -4.65
CA GLU A 172 14.78 -21.47 -5.47
C GLU A 172 15.38 -22.83 -5.08
N MET A 173 15.27 -23.22 -3.80
CA MET A 173 15.74 -24.52 -3.30
C MET A 173 14.69 -25.63 -3.42
N SER A 174 13.40 -25.29 -3.41
CA SER A 174 12.31 -26.27 -3.34
C SER A 174 11.65 -26.57 -4.69
N PHE A 175 11.74 -25.65 -5.65
CA PHE A 175 11.10 -25.81 -6.96
C PHE A 175 12.11 -26.29 -7.99
N ASP A 176 11.68 -27.23 -8.84
CA ASP A 176 12.34 -27.44 -10.12
C ASP A 176 12.07 -26.26 -11.06
N ARG A 177 12.78 -26.23 -12.19
CA ARG A 177 12.67 -25.15 -13.17
C ARG A 177 11.24 -24.97 -13.71
N THR A 178 10.55 -26.07 -14.01
CA THR A 178 9.20 -26.04 -14.58
C THR A 178 8.20 -25.52 -13.55
N ALA A 179 8.28 -25.98 -12.30
CA ALA A 179 7.46 -25.49 -11.20
C ALA A 179 7.71 -23.98 -10.96
N ALA A 180 8.97 -23.54 -10.98
CA ALA A 180 9.32 -22.14 -10.82
C ALA A 180 8.78 -21.26 -11.97
N ASP A 181 8.85 -21.74 -13.22
CA ASP A 181 8.31 -21.03 -14.39
C ASP A 181 6.79 -20.87 -14.29
N LEU A 182 6.06 -21.95 -13.96
CA LEU A 182 4.62 -21.88 -13.75
C LEU A 182 4.25 -20.93 -12.61
N PHE A 183 4.92 -21.06 -11.46
CA PHE A 183 4.67 -20.21 -10.30
C PHE A 183 4.87 -18.72 -10.63
N ARG A 184 5.91 -18.36 -11.38
CA ARG A 184 6.14 -16.98 -11.83
C ARG A 184 5.05 -16.47 -12.77
N THR A 185 4.61 -17.29 -13.71
CA THR A 185 3.53 -16.92 -14.65
C THR A 185 2.23 -16.65 -13.89
N TYR A 186 1.82 -17.57 -13.00
CA TYR A 186 0.61 -17.40 -12.21
C TYR A 186 0.71 -16.22 -11.23
N SER A 187 1.88 -16.03 -10.59
CA SER A 187 2.10 -14.89 -9.70
C SER A 187 1.95 -13.55 -10.42
N SER A 188 2.51 -13.45 -11.63
CA SER A 188 2.37 -12.25 -12.49
C SER A 188 0.91 -12.01 -12.88
N HIS A 189 0.19 -13.07 -13.26
CA HIS A 189 -1.22 -12.97 -13.60
C HIS A 189 -2.05 -12.48 -12.42
N VAL A 190 -1.89 -13.10 -11.24
CA VAL A 190 -2.59 -12.70 -10.01
C VAL A 190 -2.27 -11.26 -9.63
N ALA A 191 -0.99 -10.85 -9.68
CA ALA A 191 -0.60 -9.47 -9.40
C ALA A 191 -1.29 -8.46 -10.33
N GLN A 192 -1.41 -8.77 -11.62
CA GLN A 192 -2.11 -7.94 -12.58
C GLN A 192 -3.62 -7.84 -12.26
N GLN A 193 -4.27 -8.94 -11.87
CA GLN A 193 -5.68 -8.92 -11.48
C GLN A 193 -5.91 -8.07 -10.25
N LEU A 194 -5.07 -8.22 -9.23
CA LEU A 194 -5.12 -7.40 -8.01
C LEU A 194 -4.95 -5.91 -8.33
N ALA A 195 -4.02 -5.56 -9.22
CA ALA A 195 -3.81 -4.17 -9.66
C ALA A 195 -5.02 -3.58 -10.42
N LEU A 196 -5.83 -4.42 -11.06
CA LEU A 196 -7.07 -4.04 -11.74
C LEU A 196 -8.29 -4.01 -10.79
N GLY A 197 -8.09 -4.32 -9.50
CA GLY A 197 -9.15 -4.44 -8.51
C GLY A 197 -10.05 -5.66 -8.72
N GLN A 198 -9.50 -6.72 -9.31
CA GLN A 198 -10.16 -8.01 -9.47
C GLN A 198 -9.67 -8.92 -8.32
N TYR A 199 -10.53 -9.10 -7.33
CA TYR A 199 -10.22 -9.82 -6.08
C TYR A 199 -10.84 -11.22 -6.02
N ALA A 200 -11.40 -11.70 -7.13
CA ALA A 200 -12.20 -12.92 -7.27
C ALA A 200 -11.63 -13.83 -8.36
#